data_AF-A0A6B1CXM6-F1
#
_entry.id   AF-A0A6B1CXM6-F1
#
_cell.length_a   1.000
_cell.length_b   1.000
_cell.length_c   1.000
_cell.angle_alpha   90.00
_cell.angle_beta   90.00
_cell.angle_gamma   90.00
#
_symmetry.space_group_name_H-M   'P 1'
#
loop_
_entity.id
_entity.type
_entity.pdbx_description
1 polymer ?
#
loop_
_entity_poly.entity_id
_entity_poly.type
_entity_poly.pdbx_seq_one_letter_code
_entity_poly.pdbx_strand_id
1 'polypeptide(L)'
;MSRKEHIGITETKSGNFSEWYTQIVLKARLADYAPVKGMIVLRPDGYAIWEMLRHALDEKFTHEGVSNAFLPVLIPESLLVREKSHFEGFNPEVYWVTHSGDTPVGDRLALRPTSETVLYHMYSKWIKSWRDLPMKLNFWNTALRAEIKSTKPFLRTSEFLWQEGHTVHASRLEAQEQVDRMLEIYRHVTEQYMAIPVEYGRKSAKEQFVGGEYTLTIESIMPDGRALQMGTSHMLGQNFSRPFLVKYADQNNTEHYGWQTSWGVSWRLLGAMIMVHGDDKGLVLPPRMAPIQVVIIPILVSDADAVMGAAESLYRTLQNMDIRTHIDTRENVSPGFKFNDWELRGVPLRVEVGPRDLKTGTIVTARRDTLSKDTMRLDDAPDTIRNTLDTMQEDMLERARQQAAGMTGEASTYTDLRDGIERGGFWWAFWCGRESCEDAIKEETGADIRLLSKERGGSCILCQDADGTRVLFARGY
;
A
#
# COMPACT_ATOMS: atom_id res chain seq x y z
N MET A 1 -4.30 8.49 -40.28
CA MET A 1 -4.82 7.15 -39.93
C MET A 1 -5.05 7.12 -38.43
N SER A 2 -6.30 7.24 -37.96
CA SER A 2 -6.55 7.14 -36.51
C SER A 2 -6.19 5.74 -36.06
N ARG A 3 -5.20 5.60 -35.18
CA ARG A 3 -5.01 4.35 -34.42
C ARG A 3 -6.36 4.07 -33.76
N LYS A 4 -7.02 2.96 -34.11
CA LYS A 4 -8.12 2.45 -33.32
C LYS A 4 -7.53 2.18 -31.93
N GLU A 5 -7.76 3.06 -30.97
CA GLU A 5 -7.39 2.78 -29.59
C GLU A 5 -8.19 1.55 -29.17
N HIS A 6 -7.47 0.46 -28.87
CA HIS A 6 -8.08 -0.71 -28.26
C HIS A 6 -8.49 -0.34 -26.84
N ILE A 7 -9.80 -0.28 -26.61
CA ILE A 7 -10.43 0.20 -25.38
C ILE A 7 -10.10 -0.72 -24.18
N GLY A 8 -9.99 -2.04 -24.41
CA GLY A 8 -9.65 -3.03 -23.38
C GLY A 8 -8.15 -3.32 -23.25
N ILE A 9 -7.79 -4.19 -22.30
CA ILE A 9 -6.41 -4.68 -22.11
C ILE A 9 -6.03 -5.61 -23.28
N THR A 10 -4.82 -5.47 -23.83
CA THR A 10 -4.34 -6.26 -24.98
C THR A 10 -3.23 -7.24 -24.62
N GLU A 11 -2.54 -7.02 -23.51
CA GLU A 11 -1.52 -7.93 -22.99
C GLU A 11 -2.08 -8.79 -21.87
N THR A 12 -1.59 -10.01 -21.72
CA THR A 12 -2.00 -10.90 -20.63
C THR A 12 -1.07 -10.76 -19.43
N LYS A 13 -1.63 -10.95 -18.23
CA LYS A 13 -0.87 -10.94 -16.97
C LYS A 13 0.26 -11.97 -16.96
N SER A 14 0.03 -13.15 -17.54
CA SER A 14 1.01 -14.23 -17.63
C SER A 14 2.03 -14.07 -18.77
N GLY A 15 1.75 -13.23 -19.77
CA GLY A 15 2.61 -13.01 -20.92
C GLY A 15 3.56 -11.83 -20.71
N ASN A 16 3.03 -10.61 -20.72
CA ASN A 16 3.80 -9.39 -20.55
C ASN A 16 3.29 -8.60 -19.34
N PHE A 17 3.66 -9.07 -18.14
CA PHE A 17 3.21 -8.52 -16.86
C PHE A 17 3.45 -7.00 -16.72
N SER A 18 4.58 -6.50 -17.24
CA SER A 18 4.93 -5.08 -17.13
C SER A 18 4.01 -4.19 -17.96
N GLU A 19 3.75 -4.57 -19.20
CA GLU A 19 2.85 -3.83 -20.08
C GLU A 19 1.38 -4.02 -19.66
N TRP A 20 0.98 -5.24 -19.29
CA TRP A 20 -0.33 -5.54 -18.70
C TRP A 20 -0.65 -4.61 -17.53
N TYR A 21 0.27 -4.49 -16.56
CA TYR A 21 0.12 -3.58 -15.41
C TYR A 21 -0.07 -2.13 -15.84
N THR A 22 0.77 -1.67 -16.77
CA THR A 22 0.72 -0.29 -17.28
C THR A 22 -0.60 0.00 -17.97
N GLN A 23 -1.09 -0.95 -18.78
CA GLN A 23 -2.38 -0.83 -19.44
C GLN A 23 -3.53 -0.75 -18.45
N ILE A 24 -3.52 -1.52 -17.35
CA ILE A 24 -4.55 -1.38 -16.31
C ILE A 24 -4.51 0.03 -15.72
N VAL A 25 -3.35 0.52 -15.28
CA VAL A 25 -3.22 1.85 -14.67
C VAL A 25 -3.78 2.96 -15.58
N LEU A 26 -3.42 2.93 -16.86
CA LEU A 26 -3.84 3.95 -17.83
C LEU A 26 -5.30 3.77 -18.27
N LYS A 27 -5.69 2.57 -18.71
CA LYS A 27 -7.01 2.30 -19.32
C LYS A 27 -8.14 2.25 -18.29
N ALA A 28 -7.85 1.82 -17.05
CA ALA A 28 -8.79 1.94 -15.93
C ALA A 28 -8.83 3.37 -15.34
N ARG A 29 -8.11 4.33 -15.95
CA ARG A 29 -8.14 5.76 -15.60
C ARG A 29 -7.68 6.03 -14.16
N LEU A 30 -6.67 5.31 -13.68
CA LEU A 30 -6.12 5.51 -12.34
C LEU A 30 -5.10 6.65 -12.29
N ALA A 31 -4.19 6.67 -13.26
CA ALA A 31 -3.18 7.71 -13.37
C ALA A 31 -2.71 7.86 -14.82
N ASP A 32 -2.12 9.01 -15.13
CA ASP A 32 -1.40 9.28 -16.38
C ASP A 32 0.07 9.59 -16.09
N TYR A 33 0.95 9.41 -17.08
CA TYR A 33 2.32 9.88 -16.97
C TYR A 33 2.36 11.41 -17.00
N ALA A 34 3.03 12.01 -16.03
CA ALA A 34 3.29 13.45 -16.04
C ALA A 34 4.34 13.79 -17.12
N PRO A 35 4.39 15.03 -17.63
CA PRO A 35 5.47 15.50 -18.52
C PRO A 35 6.81 15.71 -17.78
N VAL A 36 7.05 14.95 -16.70
CA VAL A 36 8.27 14.93 -15.90
C VAL A 36 8.60 13.47 -15.60
N LYS A 37 9.83 13.06 -15.91
CA LYS A 37 10.27 11.66 -15.73
C LYS A 37 10.10 11.23 -14.27
N GLY A 38 9.48 10.08 -14.07
CA GLY A 38 9.27 9.48 -12.75
C GLY A 38 8.09 10.02 -11.97
N MET A 39 7.31 10.95 -12.53
CA MET A 39 6.10 11.48 -11.91
C MET A 39 4.84 11.00 -12.65
N ILE A 40 3.75 10.90 -11.91
CA ILE A 40 2.43 10.54 -12.44
C ILE A 40 1.39 11.56 -11.96
N VAL A 41 0.32 11.71 -12.73
CA VAL A 41 -0.86 12.47 -12.33
C VAL A 41 -1.93 11.47 -11.92
N LEU A 42 -2.37 11.45 -10.66
CA LEU A 42 -3.55 10.65 -10.31
C LEU A 42 -4.78 11.26 -10.95
N ARG A 43 -5.60 10.40 -11.53
CA ARG A 43 -6.93 10.74 -11.98
C ARG A 43 -7.93 10.53 -10.82
N PRO A 44 -9.16 11.05 -10.93
CA PRO A 44 -10.16 10.91 -9.86
C PRO A 44 -10.39 9.47 -9.40
N ASP A 45 -10.46 8.50 -10.31
CA ASP A 45 -10.65 7.08 -9.95
C ASP A 45 -9.47 6.53 -9.12
N GLY A 46 -8.22 6.89 -9.48
CA GLY A 46 -7.03 6.48 -8.72
C GLY A 46 -6.91 7.19 -7.37
N TYR A 47 -7.22 8.49 -7.31
CA TYR A 47 -7.21 9.25 -6.06
C TYR A 47 -8.30 8.76 -5.09
N ALA A 48 -9.49 8.43 -5.59
CA ALA A 48 -10.56 7.90 -4.75
C ALA A 48 -10.17 6.57 -4.08
N ILE A 49 -9.41 5.69 -4.75
CA ILE A 49 -8.88 4.47 -4.12
C ILE A 49 -7.85 4.82 -3.03
N TRP A 50 -7.01 5.83 -3.25
CA TRP A 50 -6.10 6.32 -2.23
C TRP A 50 -6.86 6.88 -1.02
N GLU A 51 -7.97 7.57 -1.23
CA GLU A 51 -8.84 8.04 -0.15
C GLU A 51 -9.49 6.89 0.63
N MET A 52 -9.87 5.79 -0.04
CA MET A 52 -10.36 4.59 0.65
C MET A 52 -9.28 4.00 1.59
N LEU A 53 -8.03 3.92 1.12
CA LEU A 53 -6.91 3.46 1.95
C LEU A 53 -6.67 4.43 3.11
N ARG A 54 -6.69 5.74 2.81
CA ARG A 54 -6.53 6.80 3.81
C ARG A 54 -7.56 6.65 4.91
N HIS A 55 -8.85 6.58 4.58
CA HIS A 55 -9.92 6.48 5.57
C HIS A 55 -9.80 5.22 6.42
N ALA A 56 -9.51 4.07 5.80
CA ALA A 56 -9.34 2.80 6.53
C ALA A 56 -8.19 2.82 7.55
N LEU A 57 -7.11 3.55 7.24
CA LEU A 57 -5.97 3.72 8.14
C LEU A 57 -6.21 4.82 9.18
N ASP A 58 -6.70 5.98 8.76
CA ASP A 58 -6.88 7.17 9.60
C ASP A 58 -7.89 6.94 10.73
N GLU A 59 -8.95 6.17 10.47
CA GLU A 59 -9.91 5.72 11.49
C GLU A 59 -9.18 4.94 12.61
N LYS A 60 -8.31 4.00 12.23
CA LYS A 60 -7.58 3.15 13.17
C LYS A 60 -6.50 3.95 13.92
N PHE A 61 -5.83 4.88 13.26
CA PHE A 61 -4.88 5.79 13.91
C PHE A 61 -5.58 6.68 14.94
N THR A 62 -6.77 7.18 14.61
CA THR A 62 -7.58 7.99 15.53
C THR A 62 -7.96 7.20 16.78
N HIS A 63 -8.37 5.93 16.63
CA HIS A 63 -8.64 5.05 17.78
C HIS A 63 -7.39 4.80 18.66
N GLU A 64 -6.19 4.85 18.09
CA GLU A 64 -4.91 4.74 18.81
C GLU A 64 -4.43 6.06 19.45
N GLY A 65 -5.25 7.11 19.37
CA GLY A 65 -4.94 8.44 19.89
C GLY A 65 -3.87 9.18 19.08
N VAL A 66 -3.67 8.81 17.82
CA VAL A 66 -2.76 9.51 16.91
C VAL A 66 -3.46 10.71 16.31
N SER A 67 -2.81 11.87 16.32
CA SER A 67 -3.36 13.12 15.78
C SER A 67 -2.72 13.47 14.44
N ASN A 68 -3.54 13.84 13.46
CA ASN A 68 -3.06 14.36 12.18
C ASN A 68 -2.45 15.75 12.33
N ALA A 69 -1.36 16.01 11.62
CA ALA A 69 -0.67 17.29 11.57
C ALA A 69 -0.12 17.58 10.17
N PHE A 70 0.50 18.74 9.98
CA PHE A 70 1.07 19.20 8.72
C PHE A 70 2.50 19.70 8.91
N LEU A 71 3.36 19.44 7.92
CA LEU A 71 4.73 19.92 7.86
C LEU A 71 5.04 20.54 6.49
N PRO A 72 5.84 21.61 6.43
CA PRO A 72 6.32 22.17 5.17
C PRO A 72 7.16 21.19 4.36
N VAL A 73 7.13 21.32 3.03
CA VAL A 73 7.87 20.46 2.09
C VAL A 73 9.36 20.78 1.99
N LEU A 74 9.79 21.97 2.41
CA LEU A 74 11.17 22.44 2.28
C LEU A 74 11.94 22.28 3.60
N ILE A 75 13.11 21.63 3.53
CA ILE A 75 14.02 21.43 4.65
C ILE A 75 15.31 22.24 4.40
N PRO A 76 15.71 23.14 5.31
CA PRO A 76 17.01 23.81 5.22
C PRO A 76 18.18 22.83 5.27
N GLU A 77 19.20 23.02 4.42
CA GLU A 77 20.42 22.20 4.40
C GLU A 77 21.10 22.14 5.78
N SER A 78 21.11 23.25 6.52
CA SER A 78 21.66 23.35 7.87
C SER A 78 21.00 22.44 8.91
N LEU A 79 19.74 22.07 8.69
CA LEU A 79 19.01 21.11 9.53
C LEU A 79 19.39 19.67 9.18
N LEU A 80 19.54 19.34 7.90
CA LEU A 80 19.92 18.00 7.42
C LEU A 80 21.32 17.59 7.88
N VAL A 81 22.28 18.53 7.91
CA VAL A 81 23.67 18.26 8.30
C VAL A 81 23.82 17.89 9.79
N ARG A 82 22.81 18.18 10.64
CA ARG A 82 22.82 17.73 12.05
C ARG A 82 22.76 16.21 12.19
N GLU A 83 22.41 15.52 11.11
CA GLU A 83 22.15 14.08 11.09
C GLU A 83 23.06 13.35 10.10
N LYS A 84 24.38 13.60 10.18
CA LYS A 84 25.38 13.13 9.19
C LYS A 84 25.22 11.66 8.77
N SER A 85 24.97 10.74 9.71
CA SER A 85 24.85 9.30 9.40
C SER A 85 23.60 8.94 8.57
N HIS A 86 22.47 9.61 8.78
CA HIS A 86 21.28 9.42 7.92
C HIS A 86 21.39 10.23 6.65
N PHE A 87 21.95 11.44 6.75
CA PHE A 87 22.12 12.35 5.62
C PHE A 87 23.00 11.73 4.53
N GLU A 88 24.06 11.00 4.89
CA GLU A 88 24.90 10.29 3.91
C GLU A 88 24.12 9.26 3.07
N GLY A 89 23.10 8.61 3.65
CA GLY A 89 22.22 7.68 2.94
C GLY A 89 21.22 8.37 2.00
N PHE A 90 20.75 9.58 2.34
CA PHE A 90 19.76 10.32 1.54
C PHE A 90 20.37 11.29 0.52
N ASN A 91 21.64 11.69 0.67
CA ASN A 91 22.30 12.69 -0.16
C ASN A 91 22.17 12.45 -1.70
N PRO A 92 22.26 11.22 -2.24
CA PRO A 92 22.13 11.02 -3.69
C PRO A 92 20.69 11.16 -4.23
N GLU A 93 19.67 11.23 -3.36
CA GLU A 93 18.25 11.16 -3.76
C GLU A 93 17.44 12.43 -3.45
N VAL A 94 18.06 13.53 -3.05
CA VAL A 94 17.34 14.76 -2.68
C VAL A 94 17.31 15.77 -3.83
N TYR A 95 16.12 16.31 -4.13
CA TYR A 95 15.96 17.48 -4.98
C TYR A 95 16.26 18.76 -4.19
N TRP A 96 16.99 19.69 -4.80
CA TRP A 96 17.39 20.94 -4.17
C TRP A 96 16.75 22.15 -4.84
N VAL A 97 16.17 23.02 -4.02
CA VAL A 97 15.75 24.37 -4.40
C VAL A 97 16.89 25.33 -4.06
N THR A 98 17.42 25.99 -5.10
CA THR A 98 18.55 26.92 -4.99
C THR A 98 18.19 28.35 -5.43
N HIS A 99 17.01 28.56 -6.00
CA HIS A 99 16.53 29.87 -6.48
C HIS A 99 15.04 30.07 -6.17
N SER A 100 14.63 31.32 -5.97
CA SER A 100 13.24 31.77 -5.97
C SER A 100 13.06 32.77 -7.12
N GLY A 101 12.34 32.37 -8.16
CA GLY A 101 12.45 33.03 -9.46
C GLY A 101 13.90 32.98 -9.94
N ASP A 102 14.48 34.14 -10.26
CA ASP A 102 15.88 34.27 -10.69
C ASP A 102 16.84 34.61 -9.53
N THR A 103 16.35 34.75 -8.30
CA THR A 103 17.19 35.14 -7.15
C THR A 103 17.68 33.89 -6.40
N PRO A 104 19.00 33.69 -6.21
CA PRO A 104 19.51 32.62 -5.38
C PRO A 104 18.95 32.70 -3.96
N VAL A 105 18.51 31.57 -3.41
CA VAL A 105 18.16 31.49 -1.98
C VAL A 105 19.45 31.42 -1.15
N GLY A 106 19.41 31.93 0.09
CA GLY A 106 20.59 31.96 0.97
C GLY A 106 21.13 30.57 1.25
N ASP A 107 20.39 29.80 2.06
CA ASP A 107 20.67 28.38 2.27
C ASP A 107 19.91 27.53 1.26
N ARG A 108 20.54 26.48 0.72
CA ARG A 108 19.84 25.51 -0.13
C ARG A 108 18.73 24.84 0.65
N LEU A 109 17.60 24.61 0.00
CA LEU A 109 16.45 23.94 0.60
C LEU A 109 16.22 22.61 -0.10
N ALA A 110 16.20 21.52 0.65
CA ALA A 110 15.83 20.20 0.15
C ALA A 110 14.32 20.08 0.03
N LEU A 111 13.82 19.51 -1.07
CA LEU A 111 12.48 18.93 -1.09
C LEU A 111 12.50 17.67 -0.23
N ARG A 112 11.54 17.57 0.68
CA ARG A 112 11.48 16.54 1.71
C ARG A 112 11.44 15.11 1.14
N PRO A 113 12.46 14.26 1.43
CA PRO A 113 12.38 12.82 1.17
C PRO A 113 11.71 12.06 2.33
N THR A 114 11.71 12.65 3.54
CA THR A 114 11.14 12.15 4.80
C THR A 114 11.12 13.27 5.87
N SER A 115 10.23 13.22 6.87
CA SER A 115 9.98 14.35 7.78
C SER A 115 10.85 14.43 9.05
N GLU A 116 11.66 13.41 9.38
CA GLU A 116 12.35 13.27 10.66
C GLU A 116 13.09 14.53 11.08
N THR A 117 13.93 15.08 10.19
CA THR A 117 14.79 16.22 10.50
C THR A 117 13.99 17.47 10.91
N VAL A 118 12.91 17.80 10.18
CA VAL A 118 12.07 18.96 10.51
C VAL A 118 11.26 18.68 11.76
N LEU A 119 10.63 17.52 11.83
CA LEU A 119 9.73 17.18 12.92
C LEU A 119 10.45 17.07 14.26
N TYR A 120 11.63 16.45 14.30
CA TYR A 120 12.33 16.22 15.56
C TYR A 120 12.96 17.50 16.11
N HIS A 121 13.34 18.43 15.23
CA HIS A 121 13.62 19.80 15.66
C HIS A 121 12.40 20.45 16.32
N MET A 122 11.19 20.24 15.80
CA MET A 122 9.97 20.76 16.41
C MET A 122 9.60 20.03 17.72
N TYR A 123 9.77 18.71 17.80
CA TYR A 123 9.60 17.93 19.02
C TYR A 123 10.48 18.46 20.17
N SER A 124 11.72 18.85 19.89
CA SER A 124 12.60 19.47 20.89
C SER A 124 12.03 20.76 21.49
N LYS A 125 11.14 21.45 20.77
CA LYS A 125 10.48 22.68 21.23
C LYS A 125 9.17 22.40 21.96
N TRP A 126 8.41 21.42 21.52
CA TRP A 126 7.07 21.11 22.06
C TRP A 126 7.13 20.24 23.32
N ILE A 127 8.08 19.30 23.39
CA ILE A 127 8.21 18.37 24.51
C ILE A 127 9.14 18.99 25.55
N LYS A 128 8.65 19.14 26.77
CA LYS A 128 9.40 19.68 27.93
C LYS A 128 9.21 18.85 29.19
N SER A 129 8.06 18.24 29.37
CA SER A 129 7.69 17.46 30.56
C SER A 129 7.16 16.09 30.16
N TRP A 130 7.24 15.13 31.09
CA TRP A 130 6.57 13.83 30.96
C TRP A 130 5.06 13.97 30.68
N ARG A 131 4.44 15.09 31.03
CA ARG A 131 3.02 15.40 30.76
C ARG A 131 2.72 15.64 29.28
N ASP A 132 3.73 15.94 28.47
CA ASP A 132 3.60 16.14 27.02
C ASP A 132 3.65 14.80 26.26
N LEU A 133 3.88 13.69 26.98
CA LEU A 133 4.07 12.35 26.44
C LEU A 133 2.90 11.41 26.80
N PRO A 134 2.55 10.45 25.94
CA PRO A 134 3.13 10.22 24.62
C PRO A 134 2.63 11.25 23.59
N MET A 135 3.54 11.74 22.76
CA MET A 135 3.19 12.56 21.59
C MET A 135 3.07 11.66 20.37
N LYS A 136 1.89 11.59 19.75
CA LYS A 136 1.61 10.70 18.62
C LYS A 136 1.07 11.50 17.43
N LEU A 137 1.89 11.72 16.41
CA LEU A 137 1.50 12.49 15.22
C LEU A 137 1.52 11.65 13.95
N ASN A 138 0.61 11.97 13.03
CA ASN A 138 0.52 11.41 11.69
C ASN A 138 0.47 12.51 10.63
N PHE A 139 1.03 12.22 9.45
CA PHE A 139 1.08 13.16 8.33
C PHE A 139 0.71 12.44 7.03
N TRP A 140 -0.36 12.89 6.38
CA TRP A 140 -0.71 12.53 5.01
C TRP A 140 -0.11 13.56 4.05
N ASN A 141 0.87 13.17 3.24
CA ASN A 141 1.61 14.12 2.41
C ASN A 141 2.31 13.48 1.19
N THR A 142 3.14 14.24 0.49
CA THR A 142 4.08 13.72 -0.51
C THR A 142 5.51 13.65 0.03
N ALA A 143 6.23 12.62 -0.42
CA ALA A 143 7.69 12.55 -0.34
C ALA A 143 8.27 12.54 -1.76
N LEU A 144 9.44 13.18 -1.89
CA LEU A 144 10.18 13.26 -3.15
C LEU A 144 11.56 12.63 -3.01
N ARG A 145 11.87 11.70 -3.91
CA ARG A 145 13.17 11.03 -4.01
C ARG A 145 13.60 11.03 -5.47
N ALA A 146 14.82 11.48 -5.76
CA ALA A 146 15.37 11.62 -7.11
C ALA A 146 15.76 10.26 -7.72
N GLU A 147 14.79 9.34 -7.74
CA GLU A 147 14.93 7.97 -8.19
C GLU A 147 14.59 7.86 -9.69
N ILE A 148 15.63 7.85 -10.53
CA ILE A 148 15.49 8.06 -11.98
C ILE A 148 15.79 6.77 -12.80
N LYS A 149 16.23 5.69 -12.13
CA LYS A 149 16.75 4.48 -12.80
C LYS A 149 15.64 3.60 -13.42
N SER A 150 14.54 3.39 -12.71
CA SER A 150 13.38 2.63 -13.20
C SER A 150 12.13 3.13 -12.48
N THR A 151 11.11 3.54 -13.24
CA THR A 151 9.88 4.10 -12.68
C THR A 151 8.70 3.29 -13.15
N LYS A 152 7.86 2.83 -12.23
CA LYS A 152 6.63 2.09 -12.50
C LYS A 152 5.51 2.73 -11.68
N PRO A 153 4.41 3.19 -12.30
CA PRO A 153 3.35 3.91 -11.59
C PRO A 153 2.93 3.22 -10.29
N PHE A 154 2.72 4.00 -9.23
CA PHE A 154 2.46 3.57 -7.84
C PHE A 154 3.59 2.80 -7.13
N LEU A 155 4.35 1.95 -7.82
CA LEU A 155 5.38 1.11 -7.19
C LEU A 155 6.68 1.86 -6.91
N ARG A 156 7.15 2.63 -7.90
CA ARG A 156 8.43 3.35 -7.85
C ARG A 156 8.34 4.62 -8.70
N THR A 157 8.25 5.76 -8.03
CA THR A 157 8.08 7.09 -8.61
C THR A 157 8.92 8.10 -7.83
N SER A 158 9.29 9.20 -8.46
CA SER A 158 10.13 10.23 -7.84
C SER A 158 9.37 11.15 -6.89
N GLU A 159 8.05 11.25 -7.05
CA GLU A 159 7.13 11.83 -6.08
C GLU A 159 6.06 10.77 -5.78
N PHE A 160 5.67 10.64 -4.52
CA PHE A 160 4.62 9.72 -4.13
C PHE A 160 3.81 10.21 -2.95
N LEU A 161 2.51 9.89 -2.97
CA LEU A 161 1.65 10.04 -1.80
C LEU A 161 1.99 8.96 -0.79
N TRP A 162 2.13 9.39 0.46
CA TRP A 162 2.35 8.50 1.56
C TRP A 162 1.76 9.03 2.86
N GLN A 163 1.81 8.15 3.84
CA GLN A 163 1.53 8.43 5.22
C GLN A 163 2.80 8.12 6.00
N GLU A 164 3.20 9.07 6.85
CA GLU A 164 4.28 8.88 7.82
C GLU A 164 3.78 9.29 9.20
N GLY A 165 4.02 8.44 10.19
CA GLY A 165 3.65 8.66 11.57
C GLY A 165 4.87 8.64 12.46
N HIS A 166 4.90 9.51 13.47
CA HIS A 166 6.04 9.68 14.35
C HIS A 166 5.56 9.87 15.77
N THR A 167 6.18 9.15 16.70
CA THR A 167 5.78 9.21 18.10
C THR A 167 6.97 9.40 19.04
N VAL A 168 6.72 9.97 20.21
CA VAL A 168 7.69 10.11 21.31
C VAL A 168 7.05 9.62 22.59
N HIS A 169 7.75 8.76 23.33
CA HIS A 169 7.29 8.12 24.55
C HIS A 169 8.26 8.34 25.70
N ALA A 170 7.77 8.20 26.93
CA ALA A 170 8.58 8.33 28.13
C ALA A 170 9.47 7.09 28.33
N SER A 171 8.98 5.91 27.94
CA SER A 171 9.69 4.64 28.11
C SER A 171 9.90 3.86 26.81
N ARG A 172 10.91 2.99 26.83
CA ARG A 172 11.19 2.05 25.73
C ARG A 172 10.05 1.07 25.49
N LEU A 173 9.38 0.64 26.56
CA LEU A 173 8.29 -0.34 26.50
C LEU A 173 7.08 0.24 25.74
N GLU A 174 6.65 1.45 26.09
CA GLU A 174 5.55 2.14 25.39
C GLU A 174 5.85 2.33 23.89
N ALA A 175 7.09 2.70 23.56
CA ALA A 175 7.53 2.84 22.18
C ALA A 175 7.52 1.49 21.44
N GLN A 176 7.97 0.41 22.07
CA GLN A 176 7.94 -0.93 21.48
C GLN A 176 6.51 -1.40 21.21
N GLU A 177 5.60 -1.23 22.18
CA GLU A 177 4.19 -1.53 21.97
C GLU A 177 3.57 -0.68 20.85
N GLN A 178 3.97 0.59 20.72
CA GLN A 178 3.52 1.45 19.62
C GLN A 178 3.98 0.90 18.27
N VAL A 179 5.22 0.42 18.16
CA VAL A 179 5.73 -0.18 16.92
C VAL A 179 4.91 -1.39 16.51
N ASP A 180 4.63 -2.28 17.47
CA ASP A 180 3.82 -3.49 17.25
C ASP A 180 2.38 -3.15 16.86
N ARG A 181 1.74 -2.19 17.56
CA ARG A 181 0.37 -1.71 17.24
C ARG A 181 0.26 -1.16 15.83
N MET A 182 1.22 -0.34 15.39
CA MET A 182 1.18 0.24 14.04
C MET A 182 1.40 -0.80 12.95
N LEU A 183 2.28 -1.78 13.18
CA LEU A 183 2.45 -2.90 12.25
C LEU A 183 1.15 -3.71 12.12
N GLU A 184 0.46 -3.97 13.23
CA GLU A 184 -0.81 -4.70 13.23
C GLU A 184 -1.90 -3.96 12.46
N ILE A 185 -1.99 -2.63 12.58
CA ILE A 185 -2.93 -1.83 11.79
C ILE A 185 -2.65 -1.98 10.29
N TYR A 186 -1.38 -1.90 9.88
CA TYR A 186 -1.01 -2.11 8.50
C TYR A 186 -1.34 -3.52 8.01
N ARG A 187 -0.99 -4.55 8.78
CA ARG A 187 -1.34 -5.94 8.46
C ARG A 187 -2.85 -6.09 8.28
N HIS A 188 -3.62 -5.61 9.25
CA HIS A 188 -5.07 -5.71 9.23
C HIS A 188 -5.69 -4.99 8.03
N VAL A 189 -5.25 -3.77 7.70
CA VAL A 189 -5.80 -3.05 6.53
C VAL A 189 -5.41 -3.76 5.23
N THR A 190 -4.16 -4.19 5.08
CA THR A 190 -3.70 -4.89 3.88
C THR A 190 -4.47 -6.21 3.67
N GLU A 191 -4.68 -7.01 4.71
CA GLU A 191 -5.42 -8.26 4.59
C GLU A 191 -6.94 -8.04 4.48
N GLN A 192 -7.52 -7.28 5.41
CA GLN A 192 -8.98 -7.23 5.58
C GLN A 192 -9.66 -6.24 4.65
N TYR A 193 -8.97 -5.22 4.16
CA TYR A 193 -9.53 -4.25 3.22
C TYR A 193 -9.02 -4.51 1.81
N MET A 194 -7.70 -4.67 1.65
CA MET A 194 -7.11 -4.86 0.32
C MET A 194 -7.13 -6.32 -0.16
N ALA A 195 -7.53 -7.27 0.69
CA ALA A 195 -7.55 -8.70 0.37
C ALA A 195 -6.17 -9.24 -0.09
N ILE A 196 -5.08 -8.74 0.52
CA ILE A 196 -3.70 -9.18 0.21
C ILE A 196 -3.10 -9.84 1.46
N PRO A 197 -2.69 -11.12 1.41
CA PRO A 197 -1.99 -11.76 2.52
C PRO A 197 -0.59 -11.18 2.68
N VAL A 198 -0.11 -11.09 3.92
CA VAL A 198 1.24 -10.61 4.20
C VAL A 198 1.97 -11.51 5.20
N GLU A 199 3.26 -11.71 4.97
CA GLU A 199 4.21 -12.16 5.97
C GLU A 199 4.67 -10.95 6.80
N TYR A 200 4.97 -11.14 8.08
CA TYR A 200 5.37 -10.02 8.94
C TYR A 200 6.46 -10.44 9.92
N GLY A 201 7.37 -9.51 10.21
CA GLY A 201 8.52 -9.80 11.06
C GLY A 201 9.52 -8.67 11.13
N ARG A 202 10.72 -8.98 11.63
CA ARG A 202 11.82 -8.03 11.77
C ARG A 202 12.68 -8.02 10.51
N LYS A 203 13.20 -6.86 10.11
CA LYS A 203 14.28 -6.78 9.12
C LYS A 203 15.61 -7.30 9.70
N SER A 204 16.52 -7.72 8.84
CA SER A 204 17.92 -7.95 9.22
C SER A 204 18.56 -6.62 9.63
N ALA A 205 19.70 -6.66 10.31
CA ALA A 205 20.42 -5.44 10.70
C ALA A 205 20.85 -4.61 9.47
N LYS A 206 21.04 -5.26 8.31
CA LYS A 206 21.40 -4.60 7.05
C LYS A 206 20.19 -3.96 6.36
N GLU A 207 19.05 -4.64 6.37
CA GLU A 207 17.83 -4.22 5.64
C GLU A 207 16.88 -3.36 6.49
N GLN A 208 17.22 -3.09 7.75
CA GLN A 208 16.44 -2.19 8.60
C GLN A 208 16.66 -0.72 8.24
N PHE A 209 15.74 0.15 8.67
CA PHE A 209 15.89 1.59 8.50
C PHE A 209 17.16 2.09 9.18
N VAL A 210 17.96 2.85 8.43
CA VAL A 210 19.17 3.51 8.94
C VAL A 210 18.77 4.33 10.15
N GLY A 211 19.50 4.12 11.26
CA GLY A 211 19.29 4.74 12.58
C GLY A 211 18.04 4.34 13.37
N GLY A 212 17.31 3.32 12.94
CA GLY A 212 16.45 2.55 13.84
C GLY A 212 17.27 1.59 14.74
N GLU A 213 16.77 1.28 15.95
CA GLU A 213 17.21 0.10 16.72
C GLU A 213 16.79 -1.20 16.03
N TYR A 214 15.55 -1.25 15.53
CA TYR A 214 15.04 -2.33 14.70
C TYR A 214 13.87 -1.85 13.83
N THR A 215 13.59 -2.58 12.76
CA THR A 215 12.45 -2.34 11.87
C THR A 215 11.56 -3.56 11.79
N LEU A 216 10.26 -3.37 11.98
CA LEU A 216 9.23 -4.33 11.60
C LEU A 216 8.71 -4.02 10.20
N THR A 217 8.32 -5.07 9.48
CA THR A 217 7.81 -4.97 8.11
C THR A 217 6.65 -5.94 7.89
N ILE A 218 5.77 -5.58 6.97
CA ILE A 218 4.84 -6.50 6.31
C ILE A 218 5.29 -6.67 4.84
N GLU A 219 5.36 -7.91 4.38
CA GLU A 219 5.88 -8.31 3.06
C GLU A 219 4.85 -9.17 2.33
N SER A 220 4.64 -8.93 1.05
CA SER A 220 3.79 -9.76 0.20
C SER A 220 4.56 -10.22 -1.03
N ILE A 221 4.26 -11.43 -1.50
CA ILE A 221 4.76 -11.93 -2.77
C ILE A 221 3.81 -11.50 -3.89
N MET A 222 4.32 -10.87 -4.94
CA MET A 222 3.54 -10.49 -6.11
C MET A 222 3.47 -11.64 -7.13
N PRO A 223 2.50 -11.66 -8.05
CA PRO A 223 2.32 -12.76 -9.00
C PRO A 223 3.49 -13.01 -9.97
N ASP A 224 4.42 -12.07 -10.11
CA ASP A 224 5.66 -12.24 -10.89
C ASP A 224 6.82 -12.83 -10.07
N GLY A 225 6.54 -13.32 -8.85
CA GLY A 225 7.52 -13.98 -7.99
C GLY A 225 8.48 -13.03 -7.26
N ARG A 226 8.20 -11.73 -7.26
CA ARG A 226 8.99 -10.72 -6.52
C ARG A 226 8.28 -10.24 -5.27
N ALA A 227 9.06 -10.05 -4.21
CA ALA A 227 8.57 -9.55 -2.93
C ALA A 227 8.40 -8.02 -2.95
N LEU A 228 7.32 -7.57 -2.34
CA LEU A 228 7.01 -6.16 -2.16
C LEU A 228 6.81 -5.86 -0.68
N GLN A 229 7.58 -4.89 -0.17
CA GLN A 229 7.38 -4.35 1.16
C GLN A 229 6.10 -3.51 1.18
N MET A 230 5.15 -3.92 2.01
CA MET A 230 3.80 -3.35 2.06
C MET A 230 3.66 -2.26 3.14
N GLY A 231 4.59 -2.18 4.10
CA GLY A 231 4.59 -1.17 5.16
C GLY A 231 5.66 -1.46 6.21
N THR A 232 6.08 -0.43 6.94
CA THR A 232 7.11 -0.55 7.99
C THR A 232 6.76 0.19 9.26
N SER A 233 7.25 -0.33 10.39
CA SER A 233 7.18 0.32 11.70
C SER A 233 8.53 0.18 12.40
N HIS A 234 9.12 1.30 12.77
CA HIS A 234 10.50 1.44 13.20
C HIS A 234 10.56 1.79 14.68
N MET A 235 11.35 1.02 15.43
CA MET A 235 11.81 1.44 16.74
C MET A 235 13.04 2.30 16.55
N LEU A 236 12.92 3.62 16.72
CA LEU A 236 14.03 4.54 16.54
C LEU A 236 14.89 4.66 17.81
N GLY A 237 14.35 4.20 18.94
CA GLY A 237 15.04 4.30 20.22
C GLY A 237 15.29 5.75 20.61
N GLN A 238 16.52 6.06 20.96
CA GLN A 238 16.97 7.43 21.25
C GLN A 238 17.96 7.96 20.20
N ASN A 239 18.08 7.29 19.05
CA ASN A 239 19.06 7.63 18.02
C ASN A 239 18.81 9.02 17.41
N PHE A 240 17.54 9.43 17.36
CA PHE A 240 17.14 10.76 16.89
C PHE A 240 16.92 11.77 18.02
N SER A 241 16.44 11.32 19.19
CA SER A 241 16.13 12.25 20.28
C SER A 241 17.39 12.88 20.87
N ARG A 242 18.51 12.17 20.83
CA ARG A 242 19.83 12.68 21.24
C ARG A 242 20.33 13.82 20.35
N PRO A 243 20.54 13.65 19.03
CA PRO A 243 21.05 14.71 18.17
C PRO A 243 20.09 15.91 18.04
N PHE A 244 18.77 15.68 18.09
CA PHE A 244 17.77 16.75 18.05
C PHE A 244 17.42 17.34 19.41
N LEU A 245 18.01 16.84 20.50
CA LEU A 245 17.74 17.30 21.88
C LEU A 245 16.25 17.22 22.25
N VAL A 246 15.56 16.17 21.82
CA VAL A 246 14.18 15.87 22.23
C VAL A 246 14.20 15.29 23.64
N LYS A 247 14.16 16.19 24.62
CA LYS A 247 14.23 15.87 26.04
C LYS A 247 12.92 16.19 26.77
N TYR A 248 12.70 15.52 27.89
CA TYR A 248 11.61 15.83 28.82
C TYR A 248 12.09 15.72 30.27
N ALA A 249 11.51 16.52 31.17
CA ALA A 249 11.69 16.36 32.61
C ALA A 249 10.66 15.35 33.16
N ASP A 250 11.12 14.35 33.93
CA ASP A 250 10.25 13.41 34.63
C ASP A 250 9.58 14.01 35.89
N GLN A 251 8.86 13.19 36.65
CA GLN A 251 8.18 13.62 37.88
C GLN A 251 9.14 14.14 38.98
N ASN A 252 10.42 13.76 38.90
CA ASN A 252 11.48 14.17 39.82
C ASN A 252 12.32 15.33 39.26
N ASN A 253 11.88 15.96 38.15
CA ASN A 253 12.62 16.98 37.41
C ASN A 253 13.97 16.51 36.86
N THR A 254 14.14 15.20 36.65
CA THR A 254 15.33 14.66 35.96
C THR A 254 15.10 14.68 34.45
N GLU A 255 16.07 15.18 33.69
CA GLU A 255 15.99 15.23 32.23
C GLU A 255 16.28 13.85 31.60
N HIS A 256 15.42 13.44 30.67
CA HIS A 256 15.55 12.21 29.89
C HIS A 256 15.36 12.50 28.40
N TYR A 257 15.91 11.64 27.53
CA TYR A 257 15.62 11.66 26.10
C TYR A 257 14.38 10.82 25.78
N GLY A 258 13.51 11.34 24.91
CA GLY A 258 12.31 10.62 24.48
C GLY A 258 12.63 9.38 23.65
N TRP A 259 11.81 8.34 23.81
CA TRP A 259 11.86 7.12 23.00
C TRP A 259 11.00 7.28 21.76
N GLN A 260 11.58 7.15 20.57
CA GLN A 260 10.89 7.49 19.33
C GLN A 260 10.53 6.27 18.49
N THR A 261 9.44 6.41 17.75
CA THR A 261 9.06 5.47 16.69
C THR A 261 8.68 6.25 15.44
N SER A 262 8.87 5.63 14.27
CA SER A 262 8.26 6.09 13.02
C SER A 262 7.64 4.91 12.27
N TRP A 263 6.67 5.16 11.41
CA TRP A 263 5.97 4.12 10.67
C TRP A 263 5.36 4.72 9.39
N GLY A 264 5.32 3.96 8.30
CA GLY A 264 4.88 4.50 7.03
C GLY A 264 4.40 3.48 6.00
N VAL A 265 3.47 3.94 5.17
CA VAL A 265 2.98 3.27 3.95
C VAL A 265 2.80 4.30 2.84
N SER A 266 2.92 3.87 1.59
CA SER A 266 2.70 4.73 0.43
C SER A 266 1.65 4.16 -0.51
N TRP A 267 1.33 4.91 -1.56
CA TRP A 267 0.48 4.42 -2.65
C TRP A 267 1.01 3.18 -3.38
N ARG A 268 2.19 2.66 -3.01
CA ARG A 268 2.70 1.34 -3.41
C ARG A 268 1.71 0.24 -3.08
N LEU A 269 0.93 0.40 -2.02
CA LEU A 269 -0.18 -0.46 -1.67
C LEU A 269 -1.22 -0.57 -2.81
N LEU A 270 -1.54 0.52 -3.51
CA LEU A 270 -2.44 0.48 -4.68
C LEU A 270 -1.82 -0.32 -5.81
N GLY A 271 -0.52 -0.14 -6.07
CA GLY A 271 0.20 -0.92 -7.07
C GLY A 271 0.18 -2.43 -6.77
N ALA A 272 0.36 -2.80 -5.50
CA ALA A 272 0.23 -4.18 -5.04
C ALA A 272 -1.16 -4.76 -5.30
N MET A 273 -2.21 -4.01 -4.94
CA MET A 273 -3.61 -4.42 -5.14
C MET A 273 -3.94 -4.64 -6.62
N ILE A 274 -3.45 -3.76 -7.49
CA ILE A 274 -3.58 -3.92 -8.95
C ILE A 274 -2.89 -5.20 -9.41
N MET A 275 -1.67 -5.46 -8.95
CA MET A 275 -0.90 -6.65 -9.34
C MET A 275 -1.54 -7.94 -8.85
N VAL A 276 -1.98 -8.00 -7.59
CA VAL A 276 -2.58 -9.21 -7.00
C VAL A 276 -3.91 -9.52 -7.69
N HIS A 277 -4.82 -8.56 -7.74
CA HIS A 277 -6.23 -8.84 -8.12
C HIS A 277 -6.55 -8.63 -9.58
N GLY A 278 -5.84 -7.74 -10.29
CA GLY A 278 -6.10 -7.45 -11.69
C GLY A 278 -6.07 -8.70 -12.57
N ASP A 279 -6.83 -8.66 -13.66
CA ASP A 279 -6.88 -9.72 -14.67
C ASP A 279 -6.78 -9.16 -16.11
N ASP A 280 -6.96 -10.01 -17.11
CA ASP A 280 -6.86 -9.63 -18.53
C ASP A 280 -8.05 -8.80 -19.04
N LYS A 281 -9.05 -8.54 -18.19
CA LYS A 281 -10.15 -7.60 -18.49
C LYS A 281 -9.93 -6.23 -17.89
N GLY A 282 -9.04 -6.09 -16.89
CA GLY A 282 -8.72 -4.82 -16.29
C GLY A 282 -8.52 -4.88 -14.78
N LEU A 283 -8.86 -3.77 -14.13
CA LEU A 283 -8.81 -3.65 -12.68
C LEU A 283 -9.84 -4.58 -12.02
N VAL A 284 -9.50 -5.10 -10.84
CA VAL A 284 -10.41 -5.85 -9.96
C VAL A 284 -10.19 -5.29 -8.56
N LEU A 285 -11.20 -4.60 -8.00
CA LEU A 285 -11.09 -4.00 -6.69
C LEU A 285 -11.77 -4.88 -5.63
N PRO A 286 -11.11 -5.12 -4.48
CA PRO A 286 -11.80 -5.63 -3.30
C PRO A 286 -12.96 -4.70 -2.92
N PRO A 287 -14.15 -5.22 -2.58
CA PRO A 287 -15.31 -4.41 -2.22
C PRO A 287 -15.06 -3.34 -1.16
N ARG A 288 -14.17 -3.59 -0.19
CA ARG A 288 -13.84 -2.61 0.85
C ARG A 288 -12.92 -1.49 0.36
N MET A 289 -12.18 -1.70 -0.73
CA MET A 289 -11.30 -0.70 -1.36
C MET A 289 -11.92 0.00 -2.57
N ALA A 290 -13.08 -0.47 -3.06
CA ALA A 290 -13.73 0.08 -4.23
C ALA A 290 -14.48 1.40 -3.91
N PRO A 291 -14.16 2.54 -4.56
CA PRO A 291 -14.92 3.79 -4.37
C PRO A 291 -16.37 3.67 -4.84
N ILE A 292 -16.62 2.82 -5.84
CA ILE A 292 -17.95 2.39 -6.28
C ILE A 292 -17.96 0.86 -6.13
N GLN A 293 -18.80 0.36 -5.23
CA GLN A 293 -18.99 -1.08 -5.00
C GLN A 293 -19.98 -1.69 -5.99
N VAL A 294 -21.05 -0.94 -6.28
CA VAL A 294 -22.16 -1.39 -7.11
C VAL A 294 -22.42 -0.39 -8.23
N VAL A 295 -22.48 -0.86 -9.47
CA VAL A 295 -22.99 -0.07 -10.60
C VAL A 295 -24.31 -0.63 -11.10
N ILE A 296 -25.35 0.19 -11.10
CA ILE A 296 -26.67 -0.12 -11.64
C ILE A 296 -26.73 0.36 -13.08
N ILE A 297 -27.08 -0.53 -14.00
CA ILE A 297 -27.17 -0.25 -15.43
C ILE A 297 -28.60 -0.52 -15.90
N PRO A 298 -29.42 0.53 -16.07
CA PRO A 298 -30.76 0.40 -16.62
C PRO A 298 -30.70 0.11 -18.14
N ILE A 299 -31.47 -0.87 -18.59
CA ILE A 299 -31.58 -1.28 -19.99
C ILE A 299 -32.84 -0.65 -20.60
N LEU A 300 -32.68 0.56 -21.14
CA LEU A 300 -33.78 1.43 -21.58
C LEU A 300 -34.30 1.13 -22.99
N VAL A 301 -34.55 -0.14 -23.31
CA VAL A 301 -35.07 -0.56 -24.63
C VAL A 301 -36.59 -0.45 -24.73
N SER A 302 -37.29 -0.66 -23.62
CA SER A 302 -38.74 -0.53 -23.47
C SER A 302 -39.08 -0.34 -21.99
N ASP A 303 -40.30 0.12 -21.66
CA ASP A 303 -40.74 0.32 -20.27
C ASP A 303 -39.78 1.23 -19.45
N ALA A 304 -39.23 2.27 -20.08
CA ALA A 304 -38.13 3.08 -19.55
C ALA A 304 -38.43 3.68 -18.16
N ASP A 305 -39.64 4.22 -17.95
CA ASP A 305 -40.03 4.80 -16.66
C ASP A 305 -40.05 3.76 -15.53
N ALA A 306 -40.53 2.55 -15.82
CA ALA A 306 -40.55 1.46 -14.85
C ALA A 306 -39.13 0.97 -14.53
N VAL A 307 -38.28 0.85 -15.55
CA VAL A 307 -36.87 0.47 -15.39
C VAL A 307 -36.12 1.50 -14.54
N MET A 308 -36.28 2.78 -14.85
CA MET A 308 -35.65 3.86 -14.10
C MET A 308 -36.16 3.94 -12.67
N GLY A 309 -37.48 3.83 -12.47
CA GLY A 309 -38.07 3.83 -11.12
C GLY A 309 -37.52 2.69 -10.25
N ALA A 310 -37.38 1.48 -10.79
CA ALA A 310 -36.78 0.36 -10.07
C ALA A 310 -35.29 0.58 -9.76
N ALA A 311 -34.52 1.09 -10.74
CA ALA A 311 -33.09 1.39 -10.57
C ALA A 311 -32.85 2.47 -9.50
N GLU A 312 -33.63 3.55 -9.52
CA GLU A 312 -33.53 4.64 -8.54
C GLU A 312 -33.96 4.20 -7.14
N SER A 313 -35.01 3.38 -7.04
CA SER A 313 -35.44 2.81 -5.76
C SER A 313 -34.34 1.93 -5.14
N LEU A 314 -33.77 1.02 -5.93
CA LEU A 314 -32.67 0.16 -5.48
C LEU A 314 -31.44 0.99 -5.09
N TYR A 315 -31.07 1.99 -5.90
CA TYR A 315 -29.97 2.91 -5.60
C TYR A 315 -30.13 3.58 -4.23
N ARG A 316 -31.30 4.15 -3.94
CA ARG A 316 -31.58 4.81 -2.65
C ARG A 316 -31.48 3.84 -1.49
N THR A 317 -32.02 2.63 -1.64
CA THR A 317 -31.95 1.59 -0.60
C THR A 317 -30.51 1.18 -0.32
N LEU A 318 -29.71 0.95 -1.36
CA LEU A 318 -28.29 0.62 -1.21
C LEU A 318 -27.48 1.77 -0.58
N GLN A 319 -27.76 3.02 -0.95
CA GLN A 319 -27.12 4.18 -0.33
C GLN A 319 -27.47 4.31 1.16
N ASN A 320 -28.73 4.08 1.56
CA ASN A 320 -29.14 4.05 2.97
C ASN A 320 -28.48 2.90 3.77
N MET A 321 -27.98 1.89 3.07
CA MET A 321 -27.25 0.75 3.62
C MET A 321 -25.72 0.98 3.68
N ASP A 322 -25.26 2.20 3.34
CA ASP A 322 -23.86 2.60 3.20
C ASP A 322 -23.08 1.83 2.10
N ILE A 323 -23.80 1.37 1.08
CA ILE A 323 -23.21 0.72 -0.09
C ILE A 323 -22.96 1.77 -1.17
N ARG A 324 -21.69 1.97 -1.50
CA ARG A 324 -21.23 2.98 -2.48
C ARG A 324 -21.70 2.57 -3.88
N THR A 325 -22.78 3.20 -4.34
CA THR A 325 -23.50 2.80 -5.55
C THR A 325 -23.48 3.91 -6.58
N HIS A 326 -23.50 3.56 -7.86
CA HIS A 326 -23.64 4.50 -8.98
C HIS A 326 -24.68 3.99 -9.98
N ILE A 327 -25.47 4.87 -10.59
CA ILE A 327 -26.36 4.53 -11.71
C ILE A 327 -25.76 5.09 -13.00
N ASP A 328 -25.51 4.23 -13.99
CA ASP A 328 -25.02 4.66 -15.30
C ASP A 328 -26.17 4.86 -16.30
N THR A 329 -26.65 6.09 -16.36
CA THR A 329 -27.74 6.51 -17.26
C THR A 329 -27.28 7.02 -18.62
N ARG A 330 -25.99 6.91 -18.98
CA ARG A 330 -25.48 7.41 -20.27
C ARG A 330 -26.26 6.79 -21.45
N GLU A 331 -26.95 7.58 -22.24
CA GLU A 331 -27.75 7.08 -23.37
C GLU A 331 -26.93 6.94 -24.67
N ASN A 332 -25.81 7.66 -24.75
CA ASN A 332 -24.96 7.71 -25.94
C ASN A 332 -24.05 6.48 -26.12
N VAL A 333 -24.19 5.46 -25.27
CA VAL A 333 -23.38 4.23 -25.30
C VAL A 333 -24.26 3.00 -25.07
N SER A 334 -23.94 1.90 -25.74
CA SER A 334 -24.71 0.65 -25.60
C SER A 334 -24.51 0.03 -24.20
N PRO A 335 -25.46 -0.79 -23.71
CA PRO A 335 -25.28 -1.52 -22.46
C PRO A 335 -24.00 -2.36 -22.43
N GLY A 336 -23.67 -3.04 -23.54
CA GLY A 336 -22.44 -3.82 -23.65
C GLY A 336 -21.17 -2.98 -23.50
N PHE A 337 -21.17 -1.74 -24.01
CA PHE A 337 -20.08 -0.80 -23.78
C PHE A 337 -19.97 -0.43 -22.29
N LYS A 338 -21.10 -0.11 -21.63
CA LYS A 338 -21.11 0.19 -20.19
C LYS A 338 -20.57 -0.99 -19.38
N PHE A 339 -20.96 -2.22 -19.72
CA PHE A 339 -20.49 -3.43 -19.05
C PHE A 339 -18.98 -3.52 -19.09
N ASN A 340 -18.38 -3.33 -20.27
CA ASN A 340 -16.93 -3.35 -20.44
C ASN A 340 -16.23 -2.18 -19.73
N ASP A 341 -16.76 -0.95 -19.81
CA ASP A 341 -16.18 0.25 -19.17
C ASP A 341 -16.12 0.08 -17.64
N TRP A 342 -17.17 -0.46 -17.02
CA TRP A 342 -17.19 -0.72 -15.57
C TRP A 342 -16.42 -1.97 -15.14
N GLU A 343 -16.37 -3.01 -15.98
CA GLU A 343 -15.49 -4.16 -15.77
C GLU A 343 -14.01 -3.72 -15.81
N LEU A 344 -13.61 -2.94 -16.81
CA LEU A 344 -12.25 -2.41 -16.95
C LEU A 344 -11.82 -1.56 -15.75
N ARG A 345 -12.75 -0.74 -15.22
CA ARG A 345 -12.56 0.10 -14.03
C ARG A 345 -12.71 -0.66 -12.70
N GLY A 346 -13.00 -1.95 -12.74
CA GLY A 346 -12.94 -2.83 -11.57
C GLY A 346 -14.05 -2.64 -10.53
N VAL A 347 -15.23 -2.14 -10.92
CA VAL A 347 -16.38 -2.08 -10.01
C VAL A 347 -16.77 -3.50 -9.59
N PRO A 348 -16.83 -3.81 -8.28
CA PRO A 348 -17.05 -5.17 -7.80
C PRO A 348 -18.32 -5.84 -8.33
N LEU A 349 -19.47 -5.16 -8.26
CA LEU A 349 -20.75 -5.75 -8.65
C LEU A 349 -21.47 -4.86 -9.65
N ARG A 350 -21.81 -5.44 -10.81
CA ARG A 350 -22.76 -4.82 -11.75
C ARG A 350 -24.16 -5.36 -11.50
N VAL A 351 -25.15 -4.47 -11.51
CA VAL A 351 -26.57 -4.80 -11.47
C VAL A 351 -27.21 -4.36 -12.80
N GLU A 352 -27.82 -5.29 -13.52
CA GLU A 352 -28.51 -5.07 -14.78
C GLU A 352 -30.02 -5.01 -14.50
N VAL A 353 -30.67 -3.88 -14.79
CA VAL A 353 -32.12 -3.69 -14.59
C VAL A 353 -32.78 -3.58 -15.96
N GLY A 354 -33.46 -4.64 -16.38
CA GLY A 354 -34.08 -4.73 -17.69
C GLY A 354 -35.60 -4.93 -17.64
N PRO A 355 -36.34 -4.51 -18.67
CA PRO A 355 -37.80 -4.60 -18.69
C PRO A 355 -38.32 -6.04 -18.68
N ARG A 356 -37.54 -6.99 -19.23
CA ARG A 356 -37.89 -8.42 -19.22
C ARG A 356 -37.83 -8.99 -17.80
N ASP A 357 -36.72 -8.75 -17.11
CA ASP A 357 -36.49 -9.34 -15.79
C ASP A 357 -37.34 -8.65 -14.71
N LEU A 358 -37.66 -7.36 -14.89
CA LEU A 358 -38.62 -6.65 -14.03
C LEU A 358 -40.04 -7.21 -14.11
N LYS A 359 -40.49 -7.69 -15.28
CA LYS A 359 -41.81 -8.34 -15.43
C LYS A 359 -41.93 -9.61 -14.58
N THR A 360 -40.81 -10.25 -14.27
CA THR A 360 -40.73 -11.42 -13.39
C THR A 360 -40.29 -11.07 -11.96
N GLY A 361 -40.17 -9.78 -11.62
CA GLY A 361 -39.77 -9.31 -10.29
C GLY A 361 -38.30 -9.59 -9.95
N THR A 362 -37.44 -9.67 -10.96
CA THR A 362 -36.03 -10.07 -10.83
C THR A 362 -35.07 -9.08 -11.47
N ILE A 363 -33.80 -9.14 -11.08
CA ILE A 363 -32.67 -8.42 -11.67
C ILE A 363 -31.49 -9.37 -11.87
N VAL A 364 -30.57 -8.99 -12.73
CA VAL A 364 -29.34 -9.75 -12.97
C VAL A 364 -28.16 -9.05 -12.33
N THR A 365 -27.28 -9.80 -11.68
CA THR A 365 -26.03 -9.29 -11.13
C THR A 365 -24.84 -9.98 -11.78
N ALA A 366 -23.70 -9.28 -11.88
CA ALA A 366 -22.46 -9.84 -12.39
C ALA A 366 -21.29 -9.46 -11.47
N ARG A 367 -20.61 -10.47 -10.92
CA ARG A 367 -19.40 -10.29 -10.09
C ARG A 367 -18.21 -9.97 -10.97
N ARG A 368 -17.38 -9.02 -10.56
CA ARG A 368 -16.18 -8.63 -11.31
C ARG A 368 -15.04 -9.64 -11.21
N ASP A 369 -14.85 -10.24 -10.04
CA ASP A 369 -13.68 -11.08 -9.72
C ASP A 369 -13.77 -12.50 -10.31
N THR A 370 -14.98 -12.98 -10.60
CA THR A 370 -15.26 -14.29 -11.23
C THR A 370 -15.94 -14.19 -12.59
N LEU A 371 -16.52 -13.03 -12.91
CA LEU A 371 -17.38 -12.81 -14.07
C LEU A 371 -18.66 -13.66 -14.06
N SER A 372 -19.01 -14.25 -12.91
CA SER A 372 -20.24 -15.02 -12.74
C SER A 372 -21.46 -14.10 -12.80
N LYS A 373 -22.54 -14.59 -13.40
CA LYS A 373 -23.83 -13.92 -13.43
C LYS A 373 -24.85 -14.70 -12.61
N ASP A 374 -25.63 -13.96 -11.83
CA ASP A 374 -26.71 -14.50 -11.02
C ASP A 374 -27.99 -13.72 -11.27
N THR A 375 -29.13 -14.34 -10.96
CA THR A 375 -30.45 -13.69 -10.99
C THR A 375 -31.01 -13.70 -9.58
N MET A 376 -31.49 -12.55 -9.12
CA MET A 376 -32.09 -12.41 -7.79
C MET A 376 -33.41 -11.67 -7.85
N ARG A 377 -34.27 -11.89 -6.85
CA ARG A 377 -35.52 -11.14 -6.70
C ARG A 377 -35.20 -9.69 -6.35
N LEU A 378 -35.93 -8.76 -6.95
CA LEU A 378 -35.73 -7.33 -6.73
C LEU A 378 -35.96 -6.95 -5.25
N ASP A 379 -36.96 -7.56 -4.61
CA ASP A 379 -37.30 -7.29 -3.20
C ASP A 379 -36.18 -7.70 -2.24
N ASP A 380 -35.46 -8.78 -2.55
CA ASP A 380 -34.38 -9.34 -1.73
C ASP A 380 -32.99 -8.79 -2.13
N ALA A 381 -32.93 -7.99 -3.19
CA ALA A 381 -31.70 -7.51 -3.79
C ALA A 381 -30.79 -6.74 -2.81
N PRO A 382 -31.29 -5.83 -1.94
CA PRO A 382 -30.42 -5.05 -1.08
C PRO A 382 -29.56 -5.90 -0.13
N ASP A 383 -30.17 -6.86 0.55
CA ASP A 383 -29.47 -7.76 1.48
C ASP A 383 -28.59 -8.76 0.74
N THR A 384 -29.07 -9.28 -0.40
CA THR A 384 -28.30 -10.21 -1.24
C THR A 384 -27.04 -9.54 -1.79
N ILE A 385 -27.12 -8.26 -2.20
CA ILE A 385 -25.98 -7.46 -2.67
C ILE A 385 -24.97 -7.25 -1.55
N ARG A 386 -25.42 -6.90 -0.33
CA ARG A 386 -24.51 -6.77 0.83
C ARG A 386 -23.73 -8.05 1.07
N ASN A 387 -24.43 -9.18 1.17
CA ASN A 387 -23.82 -10.49 1.40
C ASN A 387 -22.86 -10.87 0.25
N THR A 388 -23.22 -10.56 -0.99
CA THR A 388 -22.36 -10.83 -2.16
C THR A 388 -21.05 -10.05 -2.07
N LEU A 389 -21.09 -8.77 -1.68
CA LEU A 389 -19.88 -7.96 -1.50
C LEU A 389 -19.00 -8.48 -0.36
N ASP A 390 -19.59 -8.96 0.74
CA ASP A 390 -18.82 -9.57 1.83
C ASP A 390 -18.15 -10.89 1.39
N THR A 391 -18.90 -11.78 0.72
CA THR A 391 -18.35 -13.02 0.14
C THR A 391 -17.26 -12.74 -0.89
N MET A 392 -17.43 -11.73 -1.75
CA MET A 392 -16.39 -11.32 -2.71
C MET A 392 -15.09 -10.93 -2.00
N GLN A 393 -15.16 -10.17 -0.90
CA GLN A 393 -13.98 -9.77 -0.13
C GLN A 393 -13.23 -10.99 0.44
N GLU A 394 -13.97 -11.96 0.99
CA GLU A 394 -13.43 -13.20 1.55
C GLU A 394 -12.81 -14.09 0.47
N ASP A 395 -13.55 -14.33 -0.63
CA ASP A 395 -13.10 -15.14 -1.77
C ASP A 395 -11.80 -14.58 -2.38
N MET A 396 -11.69 -13.25 -2.50
CA MET A 396 -10.51 -12.59 -3.04
C MET A 396 -9.29 -12.77 -2.13
N LEU A 397 -9.45 -12.63 -0.81
CA LEU A 397 -8.36 -12.82 0.14
C LEU A 397 -7.90 -14.28 0.16
N GLU A 398 -8.83 -15.22 0.14
CA GLU A 398 -8.51 -16.65 0.14
C GLU A 398 -7.80 -17.08 -1.15
N ARG A 399 -8.24 -16.58 -2.32
CA ARG A 399 -7.55 -16.80 -3.59
C ARG A 399 -6.13 -16.25 -3.57
N ALA A 400 -5.94 -15.04 -3.02
CA ALA A 400 -4.62 -14.43 -2.89
C ALA A 400 -3.72 -15.21 -1.91
N ARG A 401 -4.27 -15.75 -0.80
CA ARG A 401 -3.55 -16.64 0.13
C ARG A 401 -3.06 -17.91 -0.55
N GLN A 402 -3.92 -18.56 -1.33
CA GLN A 402 -3.56 -19.78 -2.06
C GLN A 402 -2.45 -19.51 -3.09
N GLN A 403 -2.52 -18.38 -3.80
CA GLN A 403 -1.47 -17.97 -4.72
C GLN A 403 -0.14 -17.69 -4.00
N ALA A 404 -0.17 -16.93 -2.90
CA ALA A 404 1.02 -16.63 -2.12
C ALA A 404 1.65 -17.89 -1.51
N ALA A 405 0.83 -18.80 -0.98
CA ALA A 405 1.29 -20.09 -0.46
C ALA A 405 1.93 -20.96 -1.56
N GLY A 406 1.36 -20.97 -2.76
CA GLY A 406 1.95 -21.66 -3.92
C GLY A 406 3.28 -21.07 -4.40
N MET A 407 3.60 -19.83 -4.01
CA MET A 407 4.88 -19.15 -4.27
C MET A 407 5.78 -19.09 -3.04
N THR A 408 5.49 -19.84 -1.99
CA THR A 408 6.27 -19.88 -0.75
C THR A 408 6.80 -21.28 -0.51
N GLY A 409 8.12 -21.42 -0.33
CA GLY A 409 8.79 -22.69 -0.12
C GLY A 409 9.79 -22.67 1.03
N GLU A 410 10.35 -23.83 1.34
CA GLU A 410 11.46 -23.99 2.28
C GLU A 410 12.70 -24.52 1.54
N ALA A 411 13.87 -24.01 1.91
CA ALA A 411 15.15 -24.45 1.39
C ALA A 411 15.95 -25.15 2.49
N SER A 412 16.35 -26.41 2.23
CA SER A 412 17.19 -27.20 3.15
C SER A 412 18.66 -27.16 2.75
N THR A 413 18.96 -26.93 1.47
CA THR A 413 20.31 -26.74 0.94
C THR A 413 20.44 -25.41 0.22
N TYR A 414 21.67 -24.91 0.07
CA TYR A 414 21.92 -23.68 -0.69
C TYR A 414 21.47 -23.79 -2.15
N THR A 415 21.58 -24.98 -2.75
CA THR A 415 21.06 -25.27 -4.09
C THR A 415 19.55 -25.08 -4.15
N ASP A 416 18.79 -25.60 -3.17
CA ASP A 416 17.33 -25.42 -3.11
C ASP A 416 16.96 -23.94 -3.04
N LEU A 417 17.70 -23.16 -2.24
CA LEU A 417 17.48 -21.73 -2.11
C LEU A 417 17.74 -21.02 -3.45
N ARG A 418 18.89 -21.26 -4.08
CA ARG A 418 19.25 -20.61 -5.35
C ARG A 418 18.23 -20.93 -6.45
N ASP A 419 17.91 -22.21 -6.63
CA ASP A 419 16.99 -22.66 -7.67
C ASP A 419 15.56 -22.17 -7.38
N GLY A 420 15.20 -22.08 -6.09
CA GLY A 420 13.95 -21.46 -5.64
C GLY A 420 13.85 -19.98 -5.97
N ILE A 421 14.86 -19.19 -5.63
CA ILE A 421 14.93 -17.76 -5.93
C ILE A 421 14.92 -17.50 -7.44
N GLU A 422 15.54 -18.37 -8.24
CA GLU A 422 15.51 -18.26 -9.70
C GLU A 422 14.11 -18.47 -10.27
N ARG A 423 13.34 -19.42 -9.72
CA ARG A 423 11.91 -19.59 -10.05
C ARG A 423 11.04 -18.42 -9.58
N GLY A 424 11.51 -17.63 -8.61
CA GLY A 424 10.74 -16.59 -7.93
C GLY A 424 9.96 -17.14 -6.74
N GLY A 425 9.48 -16.23 -5.89
CA GLY A 425 8.76 -16.58 -4.67
C GLY A 425 9.51 -16.26 -3.38
N PHE A 426 8.86 -16.63 -2.29
CA PHE A 426 9.39 -16.58 -0.93
C PHE A 426 10.05 -17.92 -0.56
N TRP A 427 11.24 -17.86 0.02
CA TRP A 427 11.99 -19.06 0.42
C TRP A 427 12.48 -18.94 1.86
N TRP A 428 11.91 -19.74 2.74
CA TRP A 428 12.35 -19.86 4.12
C TRP A 428 13.63 -20.67 4.22
N ALA A 429 14.62 -20.16 4.94
CA ALA A 429 15.85 -20.87 5.24
C ALA A 429 16.44 -20.36 6.57
N PHE A 430 17.41 -21.08 7.15
CA PHE A 430 18.12 -20.63 8.33
C PHE A 430 19.34 -19.78 7.96
N TRP A 431 19.61 -18.73 8.72
CA TRP A 431 20.74 -17.82 8.54
C TRP A 431 21.48 -17.58 9.86
N CYS A 432 22.81 -17.54 9.80
CA CYS A 432 23.69 -17.44 10.98
C CYS A 432 23.73 -16.06 11.65
N GLY A 433 23.06 -15.03 11.10
CA GLY A 433 23.11 -13.67 11.62
C GLY A 433 24.30 -12.84 11.14
N ARG A 434 25.21 -13.41 10.34
CA ARG A 434 26.37 -12.68 9.79
C ARG A 434 26.02 -11.99 8.48
N GLU A 435 26.34 -10.69 8.41
CA GLU A 435 26.17 -9.87 7.20
C GLU A 435 26.92 -10.44 6.00
N SER A 436 28.12 -11.00 6.20
CA SER A 436 28.89 -11.63 5.11
C SER A 436 28.15 -12.79 4.43
N CYS A 437 27.30 -13.53 5.15
CA CYS A 437 26.47 -14.56 4.53
C CYS A 437 25.26 -13.96 3.79
N GLU A 438 24.67 -12.89 4.32
CA GLU A 438 23.59 -12.16 3.64
C GLU A 438 24.08 -11.54 2.32
N ASP A 439 25.29 -10.97 2.33
CA ASP A 439 25.96 -10.37 1.17
C ASP A 439 26.25 -11.39 0.07
N ALA A 440 26.86 -12.52 0.43
CA ALA A 440 27.18 -13.58 -0.52
C ALA A 440 25.91 -14.13 -1.19
N ILE A 441 24.85 -14.37 -0.41
CA ILE A 441 23.56 -14.83 -0.96
C ILE A 441 22.97 -13.78 -1.91
N LYS A 442 23.03 -12.49 -1.55
CA LYS A 442 22.54 -11.40 -2.39
C LYS A 442 23.32 -11.28 -3.69
N GLU A 443 24.65 -11.36 -3.64
CA GLU A 443 25.52 -11.27 -4.81
C GLU A 443 25.24 -12.41 -5.81
N GLU A 444 25.06 -13.62 -5.31
CA GLU A 444 24.85 -14.80 -6.16
C GLU A 444 23.41 -14.96 -6.66
N THR A 445 22.41 -14.63 -5.84
CA THR A 445 20.99 -14.93 -6.13
C THR A 445 20.17 -13.69 -6.48
N GLY A 446 20.62 -12.51 -6.08
CA GLY A 446 19.85 -11.26 -6.12
C GLY A 446 18.75 -11.14 -5.07
N ALA A 447 18.64 -12.10 -4.13
CA ALA A 447 17.67 -12.06 -3.06
C ALA A 447 18.21 -11.35 -1.81
N ASP A 448 17.34 -10.61 -1.13
CA ASP A 448 17.60 -10.05 0.19
C ASP A 448 16.81 -10.84 1.24
N ILE A 449 17.22 -10.71 2.50
CA ILE A 449 16.40 -11.12 3.63
C ILE A 449 15.23 -10.15 3.76
N ARG A 450 14.01 -10.66 3.57
CA ARG A 450 12.77 -9.86 3.65
C ARG A 450 12.34 -9.67 5.09
N LEU A 451 12.40 -10.74 5.88
CA LEU A 451 12.13 -10.71 7.32
C LEU A 451 12.72 -11.92 8.07
N LEU A 452 12.88 -11.74 9.37
CA LEU A 452 13.29 -12.74 10.35
C LEU A 452 12.03 -13.25 11.07
N SER A 453 11.92 -14.57 11.21
CA SER A 453 10.92 -15.20 12.06
C SER A 453 11.40 -15.32 13.51
N LYS A 454 10.54 -15.83 14.39
CA LYS A 454 10.90 -16.16 15.78
C LYS A 454 11.60 -17.52 15.92
N GLU A 455 11.64 -18.33 14.85
CA GLU A 455 12.17 -19.68 14.88
C GLU A 455 13.71 -19.69 14.79
N ARG A 456 14.34 -20.53 15.62
CA ARG A 456 15.80 -20.68 15.73
C ARG A 456 16.20 -22.15 15.84
N GLY A 457 17.48 -22.42 15.60
CA GLY A 457 18.11 -23.72 15.88
C GLY A 457 18.58 -24.51 14.66
N GLY A 458 18.19 -24.10 13.44
CA GLY A 458 18.66 -24.74 12.21
C GLY A 458 20.05 -24.27 11.77
N SER A 459 20.69 -25.04 10.88
CA SER A 459 22.00 -24.67 10.33
C SER A 459 21.87 -23.60 9.25
N CYS A 460 22.78 -22.63 9.25
CA CYS A 460 22.82 -21.59 8.23
C CYS A 460 22.91 -22.19 6.82
N ILE A 461 22.03 -21.73 5.92
CA ILE A 461 21.86 -22.25 4.57
C ILE A 461 23.15 -22.17 3.74
N LEU A 462 24.01 -21.18 4.02
CA LEU A 462 25.28 -20.98 3.32
C LEU A 462 26.46 -21.63 4.07
N CYS A 463 26.75 -21.18 5.30
CA CYS A 463 27.98 -21.56 6.01
C CYS A 463 27.84 -22.79 6.92
N GLN A 464 26.62 -23.34 7.06
CA GLN A 464 26.32 -24.53 7.88
C GLN A 464 26.56 -24.39 9.39
N ASP A 465 26.85 -23.18 9.89
CA ASP A 465 26.93 -22.91 11.33
C ASP A 465 25.57 -23.16 11.99
N ALA A 466 25.60 -23.80 13.17
CA ALA A 466 24.41 -24.11 13.96
C ALA A 466 23.79 -22.86 14.62
N ASP A 467 22.58 -23.01 15.19
CA ASP A 467 21.82 -21.96 15.88
C ASP A 467 21.42 -20.74 15.01
N GLY A 468 21.18 -21.01 13.72
CA GLY A 468 20.65 -20.04 12.79
C GLY A 468 19.23 -19.59 13.15
N THR A 469 18.88 -18.38 12.72
CA THR A 469 17.53 -17.84 12.77
C THR A 469 16.85 -18.11 11.43
N ARG A 470 15.60 -18.56 11.44
CA ARG A 470 14.84 -18.77 10.20
C ARG A 470 14.42 -17.43 9.62
N VAL A 471 14.77 -17.20 8.36
CA VAL A 471 14.56 -15.97 7.61
C VAL A 471 13.90 -16.26 6.27
N LEU A 472 13.22 -15.25 5.74
CA LEU A 472 12.53 -15.30 4.45
C LEU A 472 13.35 -14.59 3.38
N PHE A 473 13.80 -15.30 2.36
CA PHE A 473 14.50 -14.73 1.21
C PHE A 473 13.54 -14.53 0.04
N ALA A 474 13.75 -13.45 -0.72
CA ALA A 474 13.15 -13.25 -2.05
C ALA A 474 13.87 -12.14 -2.81
N ARG A 475 13.72 -12.11 -4.14
CA ARG A 475 14.05 -10.94 -4.97
C ARG A 475 13.01 -9.84 -4.77
N GLY A 476 13.47 -8.61 -4.57
CA GLY A 476 12.61 -7.46 -4.31
C GLY A 476 12.21 -6.70 -5.57
N TYR A 477 11.23 -5.82 -5.41
CA TYR A 477 10.83 -4.81 -6.41
C TYR A 477 11.72 -3.57 -6.47
#